data_AF-A0A949L9V5-F1
#
_entry.id   AF-A0A949L9V5-F1
#
_cell.length_a   1.000
_cell.length_b   1.000
_cell.length_c   1.000
_cell.angle_alpha   90.00
_cell.angle_beta   90.00
_cell.angle_gamma   90.00
#
_symmetry.space_group_name_H-M   'P 1'
#
loop_
_entity.id
_entity.type
_entity.pdbx_description
1 polymer ?
#
loop_
_entity_poly.entity_id
_entity_poly.type
_entity_poly.pdbx_seq_one_letter_code
_entity_poly.pdbx_strand_id
1 'polypeptide(L)'
;MSMRYDQDRKRIICRWEEPIKVVMNKKEGFINRSRMITVKVNDNGKLNSKDIRRHAKHPMFPFISRFNQMLNNIEYYPEGDGHRCAVCGLEQGVSPHFDVGTQSIVWLCREHLTDSPKVDA
;
A
#
# COMPACT_ATOMS: atom_id res chain seq x y z
N MET A 1 -8.80 2.82 -1.60
CA MET A 1 -7.50 2.79 -0.86
C MET A 1 -6.57 1.88 -1.62
N SER A 2 -5.29 2.22 -1.75
CA SER A 2 -4.26 1.32 -2.27
C SER A 2 -3.10 1.24 -1.28
N MET A 3 -2.45 0.09 -1.21
CA MET A 3 -1.27 -0.09 -0.37
C MET A 3 -0.28 -1.03 -1.06
N ARG A 4 1.00 -0.65 -1.05
CA ARG A 4 2.08 -1.42 -1.66
C ARG A 4 3.36 -1.33 -0.87
N TYR A 5 4.23 -2.30 -1.02
CA TYR A 5 5.62 -2.18 -0.59
C TYR A 5 6.49 -1.67 -1.74
N ASP A 6 7.29 -0.66 -1.44
CA ASP A 6 8.29 -0.09 -2.32
C ASP A 6 9.65 -0.64 -1.90
N GLN A 7 10.15 -1.62 -2.65
CA GLN A 7 11.37 -2.35 -2.32
C GLN A 7 12.61 -1.45 -2.35
N ASP A 8 12.76 -0.65 -3.41
CA ASP A 8 13.87 0.29 -3.57
C ASP A 8 13.99 1.26 -2.39
N ARG A 9 12.84 1.74 -1.89
CA ARG A 9 12.79 2.70 -0.79
C ARG A 9 12.60 2.06 0.58
N LYS A 10 12.44 0.74 0.64
CA LYS A 10 12.11 -0.08 1.82
C LYS A 10 10.95 0.52 2.62
N ARG A 11 9.82 0.77 1.95
CA ARG A 11 8.67 1.50 2.53
C ARG A 11 7.34 0.89 2.16
N ILE A 12 6.45 0.73 3.13
CA ILE A 12 5.02 0.52 2.86
C ILE A 12 4.39 1.87 2.61
N ILE A 13 3.69 2.00 1.48
CA ILE A 13 2.98 3.20 1.08
C ILE A 13 1.49 2.89 1.05
N CYS A 14 0.71 3.55 1.89
CA CYS A 14 -0.75 3.49 1.91
C CYS A 14 -1.30 4.82 1.37
N ARG A 15 -2.15 4.77 0.34
CA ARG A 15 -2.84 5.91 -0.27
C ARG A 15 -4.35 5.74 -0.19
N TRP A 16 -5.07 6.83 0.07
CA TRP A 16 -6.53 6.84 0.05
C TRP A 16 -7.05 8.21 -0.36
N GLU A 17 -8.33 8.29 -0.65
CA GLU A 17 -9.03 9.53 -0.91
C GLU A 17 -9.96 9.83 0.25
N GLU A 18 -10.05 11.10 0.62
CA GLU A 18 -10.92 11.59 1.67
C GLU A 18 -11.69 12.81 1.14
N PRO A 19 -13.03 12.85 1.27
CA PRO A 19 -13.80 14.01 0.88
C PRO A 19 -13.50 15.15 1.84
N ILE A 20 -13.09 16.30 1.29
CA ILE A 20 -12.89 17.53 2.05
C ILE A 20 -13.89 18.57 1.61
N LYS A 21 -14.43 19.29 2.59
CA LYS A 21 -15.27 20.45 2.33
C LYS A 21 -14.39 21.58 1.81
N VAL A 22 -14.78 22.16 0.68
CA VAL A 22 -14.14 23.34 0.10
C VAL A 22 -15.18 24.43 -0.08
N VAL A 23 -14.75 25.68 0.12
CA VAL A 23 -15.59 26.86 -0.11
C VAL A 23 -14.93 27.68 -1.21
N MET A 24 -15.61 27.83 -2.34
CA MET A 24 -15.18 28.69 -3.44
C MET A 24 -16.30 29.66 -3.79
N ASN A 25 -16.00 30.96 -3.83
CA ASN A 25 -16.96 32.00 -4.22
C ASN A 25 -18.31 31.92 -3.48
N LYS A 26 -18.28 31.74 -2.14
CA LYS A 26 -19.46 31.58 -1.27
C LYS A 26 -20.31 30.33 -1.56
N LYS A 27 -19.86 29.41 -2.41
CA LYS A 27 -20.48 28.09 -2.62
C LYS A 27 -19.66 27.02 -1.90
N GLU A 28 -20.37 26.15 -1.19
CA GLU A 28 -19.78 24.98 -0.53
C GLU A 28 -19.82 23.78 -1.47
N GLY A 29 -18.77 22.96 -1.46
CA GLY A 29 -18.71 21.70 -2.19
C GLY A 29 -17.78 20.71 -1.50
N PHE A 30 -17.72 19.49 -2.04
CA PHE A 30 -16.78 18.45 -1.60
C PHE A 30 -15.85 18.09 -2.74
N ILE A 31 -14.56 17.96 -2.45
CA ILE A 31 -13.59 17.37 -3.38
C ILE A 31 -12.90 16.19 -2.71
N ASN A 32 -12.59 15.15 -3.47
CA ASN A 32 -11.78 14.05 -2.97
C ASN A 32 -10.31 14.47 -2.97
N ARG A 33 -9.69 14.51 -1.80
CA ARG A 33 -8.27 14.82 -1.66
C ARG A 33 -7.48 13.55 -1.41
N SER A 34 -6.43 13.35 -2.21
CA SER A 34 -5.50 12.26 -2.00
C SER A 34 -4.71 12.44 -0.70
N ARG A 35 -4.58 11.36 0.05
CA ARG A 35 -3.88 11.24 1.33
C ARG A 35 -2.90 10.07 1.26
N MET A 36 -1.86 10.13 2.07
CA MET A 36 -0.83 9.09 2.10
C MET A 36 -0.19 8.94 3.48
N ILE A 37 0.09 7.70 3.86
CA ILE A 37 1.03 7.34 4.92
C ILE A 37 2.14 6.51 4.31
N THR A 38 3.38 6.81 4.71
CA THR A 38 4.55 6.02 4.33
C THR A 38 5.27 5.57 5.58
N VAL A 39 5.47 4.26 5.74
CA VAL A 39 6.16 3.67 6.89
C VAL A 39 7.42 2.98 6.41
N LYS A 40 8.58 3.33 6.98
CA LYS A 40 9.84 2.64 6.68
C LYS A 40 9.84 1.24 7.27
N VAL A 41 10.32 0.28 6.49
CA VAL A 41 10.57 -1.11 6.91
C VAL A 41 12.08 -1.33 6.90
N ASN A 42 12.60 -2.11 7.84
CA ASN A 42 13.99 -2.55 7.80
C ASN A 42 14.12 -3.91 7.08
N ASP A 43 15.35 -4.37 6.94
CA ASP A 43 15.70 -5.55 6.14
C ASP A 43 15.13 -6.85 6.75
N ASN A 44 14.87 -6.83 8.05
CA ASN A 44 14.23 -7.89 8.82
C ASN A 44 12.71 -7.69 8.98
N GLY A 45 12.08 -6.91 8.10
CA GLY A 45 10.62 -6.80 8.00
C GLY A 45 9.91 -6.08 9.14
N LYS A 46 10.65 -5.44 10.06
CA LYS A 46 10.10 -4.63 11.15
C LYS A 46 9.85 -3.19 10.68
N LEU A 47 8.68 -2.68 11.04
CA LEU A 47 8.32 -1.29 10.84
C LEU A 47 9.18 -0.38 11.73
N ASN A 48 9.53 0.80 11.23
CA ASN A 48 10.32 1.78 11.97
C ASN A 48 9.55 2.30 13.20
N SER A 49 10.17 2.23 14.38
CA SER A 49 9.53 2.62 15.65
C SER A 49 9.07 4.08 15.71
N LYS A 50 9.74 5.00 15.01
CA LYS A 50 9.32 6.40 14.94
C LYS A 50 8.04 6.55 14.11
N ASP A 51 7.94 5.84 13.00
CA ASP A 51 6.74 5.83 12.16
C ASP A 51 5.58 5.12 12.86
N ILE A 52 5.82 4.02 13.57
CA ILE A 52 4.82 3.35 14.42
C ILE A 52 4.23 4.35 15.42
N ARG A 53 5.06 5.03 16.21
CA ARG A 53 4.58 6.00 17.21
C ARG A 53 3.81 7.16 16.58
N ARG A 54 4.28 7.67 15.44
CA ARG A 54 3.63 8.76 14.71
C ARG A 54 2.23 8.38 14.21
N HIS A 55 2.05 7.15 13.75
CA HIS A 55 0.84 6.71 13.06
C HIS A 55 -0.05 5.78 13.89
N ALA A 56 0.32 5.45 15.14
CA ALA A 56 -0.40 4.47 15.99
C ALA A 56 -1.91 4.72 16.12
N LYS A 57 -2.34 5.99 16.12
CA LYS A 57 -3.76 6.38 16.24
C LYS A 57 -4.45 6.62 14.89
N HIS A 58 -3.75 6.44 13.77
CA HIS A 58 -4.31 6.72 12.45
C HIS A 58 -5.16 5.54 11.98
N PRO A 59 -6.38 5.77 11.43
CA PRO A 59 -7.29 4.68 11.01
C PRO A 59 -6.70 3.72 9.98
N MET A 60 -5.77 4.19 9.15
CA MET A 60 -5.09 3.36 8.13
C MET A 60 -3.94 2.51 8.68
N PHE A 61 -3.42 2.80 9.87
CA PHE A 61 -2.25 2.12 10.41
C PHE A 61 -2.47 0.62 10.72
N PRO A 62 -3.65 0.17 11.21
CA PRO A 62 -3.95 -1.27 11.33
C PRO A 62 -3.80 -2.04 10.02
N PHE A 63 -4.22 -1.47 8.89
CA PHE A 63 -4.06 -2.11 7.57
C PHE A 63 -2.58 -2.20 7.17
N ILE A 64 -1.78 -1.18 7.47
CA ILE A 64 -0.33 -1.19 7.23
C ILE A 64 0.35 -2.29 8.07
N SER A 65 -0.02 -2.39 9.34
CA SER A 65 0.52 -3.42 10.24
C SER A 65 0.17 -4.82 9.74
N ARG A 66 -1.08 -5.02 9.29
CA ARG A 66 -1.54 -6.30 8.75
C ARG A 66 -0.81 -6.66 7.46
N PHE A 67 -0.71 -5.73 6.51
CA PHE A 67 0.02 -5.97 5.27
C PHE A 67 1.49 -6.32 5.54
N ASN A 68 2.14 -5.61 6.48
CA ASN A 68 3.50 -5.96 6.89
C ASN A 68 3.59 -7.35 7.53
N GLN A 69 2.62 -7.75 8.35
CA GLN A 69 2.56 -9.08 8.93
C GLN A 69 2.43 -10.15 7.85
N MET A 70 1.58 -9.92 6.84
CA MET A 70 1.44 -10.85 5.71
C MET A 70 2.75 -11.02 4.95
N LEU A 71 3.49 -9.93 4.69
CA LEU A 71 4.81 -9.99 4.05
C LEU A 71 5.84 -10.75 4.89
N ASN A 72 5.80 -10.59 6.22
CA ASN A 72 6.67 -11.37 7.12
C ASN A 72 6.29 -12.86 7.12
N ASN A 73 5.01 -13.19 7.07
CA ASN A 73 4.54 -14.59 7.09
C ASN A 73 4.96 -15.37 5.84
N ILE A 74 5.19 -14.69 4.72
CA ILE A 74 5.69 -15.30 3.47
C ILE A 74 7.20 -15.10 3.29
N GLU A 75 7.89 -14.66 4.34
CA GLU A 75 9.35 -14.44 4.35
C GLU A 75 9.82 -13.51 3.21
N TYR A 76 9.03 -12.50 2.87
CA TYR A 76 9.32 -11.63 1.71
C TYR A 76 10.58 -10.77 1.88
N TYR A 77 11.00 -10.48 3.10
CA TYR A 77 12.16 -9.63 3.35
C TYR A 77 13.45 -10.45 3.50
N PRO A 78 14.63 -9.96 3.06
CA PRO A 78 14.88 -8.62 2.50
C PRO A 78 14.78 -8.50 0.98
N GLU A 79 14.84 -9.61 0.25
CA GLU A 79 15.08 -9.64 -1.21
C GLU A 79 13.80 -9.86 -2.04
N GLY A 80 12.80 -10.56 -1.50
CA GLY A 80 11.44 -10.57 -2.04
C GLY A 80 11.32 -10.97 -3.51
N ASP A 81 11.82 -12.15 -3.84
CA ASP A 81 12.02 -12.65 -5.21
C ASP A 81 10.93 -13.65 -5.64
N GLY A 82 10.91 -13.96 -6.95
CA GLY A 82 10.18 -15.14 -7.46
C GLY A 82 8.68 -14.99 -7.64
N HIS A 83 8.16 -13.76 -7.59
CA HIS A 83 6.74 -13.49 -7.80
C HIS A 83 6.43 -13.01 -9.22
N ARG A 84 5.26 -13.41 -9.72
CA ARG A 84 4.75 -13.02 -11.04
C ARG A 84 3.60 -12.04 -10.91
N CYS A 85 3.51 -11.11 -11.85
CA CYS A 85 2.36 -10.24 -11.96
C CYS A 85 1.09 -11.07 -12.17
N ALA A 86 0.08 -10.85 -11.34
CA ALA A 86 -1.21 -11.54 -11.43
C ALA A 86 -1.98 -11.26 -12.73
N VAL A 87 -1.63 -10.20 -13.46
CA VAL A 87 -2.31 -9.79 -14.70
C VAL A 87 -1.59 -10.32 -15.95
N CYS A 88 -0.28 -10.06 -16.07
CA CYS A 88 0.47 -10.39 -17.30
C CYS A 88 1.54 -11.49 -17.12
N GLY A 89 1.72 -12.01 -15.91
CA GLY A 89 2.71 -13.05 -15.63
C GLY A 89 4.17 -12.60 -15.62
N LEU A 90 4.47 -11.31 -15.87
CA LEU A 90 5.82 -10.77 -15.84
C LEU A 90 6.45 -10.96 -14.45
N GLU A 91 7.72 -11.38 -14.39
CA GLU A 91 8.47 -11.57 -13.12
C GLU A 91 9.26 -10.32 -12.71
N GLN A 92 9.60 -9.47 -13.67
CA GLN A 92 10.42 -8.29 -13.43
C GLN A 92 9.60 -7.09 -12.94
N GLY A 93 10.14 -6.35 -11.97
CA GLY A 93 9.53 -5.13 -11.45
C GLY A 93 8.17 -5.36 -10.80
N VAL A 94 7.97 -6.55 -10.23
CA VAL A 94 6.76 -6.95 -9.52
C VAL A 94 6.89 -6.56 -8.05
N SER A 95 5.83 -5.98 -7.49
CA SER A 95 5.79 -5.59 -6.08
C SER A 95 4.51 -6.08 -5.42
N PRO A 96 4.51 -6.31 -4.10
CA PRO A 96 3.31 -6.74 -3.39
C PRO A 96 2.40 -5.54 -3.15
N HIS A 97 1.13 -5.77 -3.43
CA HIS A 97 0.02 -4.85 -3.19
C HIS A 97 -0.98 -5.51 -2.25
N PHE A 98 -1.58 -4.72 -1.37
CA PHE A 98 -2.68 -5.18 -0.54
C PHE A 98 -4.00 -4.93 -1.27
N ASP A 99 -4.70 -6.00 -1.62
CA ASP A 99 -6.07 -5.92 -2.09
C ASP A 99 -7.01 -5.80 -0.88
N VAL A 100 -7.74 -4.68 -0.83
CA VAL A 100 -8.65 -4.37 0.26
C VAL A 100 -9.91 -5.24 0.20
N GLY A 101 -10.34 -5.63 -1.01
CA GLY A 101 -11.54 -6.44 -1.22
C GLY A 101 -11.33 -7.86 -0.71
N THR A 102 -10.26 -8.52 -1.16
CA THR A 102 -9.93 -9.89 -0.76
C THR A 102 -9.08 -9.99 0.51
N GLN A 103 -8.58 -8.86 1.03
CA GLN A 103 -7.63 -8.80 2.15
C GLN A 103 -6.39 -9.67 1.94
N SER A 104 -5.94 -9.78 0.69
CA SER A 104 -4.83 -10.64 0.26
C SER A 104 -3.68 -9.82 -0.36
N ILE A 105 -2.53 -10.47 -0.57
CA ILE A 105 -1.42 -9.88 -1.34
C ILE A 105 -1.62 -10.21 -2.80
N VAL A 106 -1.62 -9.18 -3.65
CA VAL A 106 -1.59 -9.30 -5.11
C VAL A 106 -0.26 -8.77 -5.61
N TRP A 107 0.34 -9.50 -6.54
CA TRP A 107 1.62 -9.16 -7.14
C TRP A 107 1.40 -8.41 -8.44
N LEU A 108 1.89 -7.17 -8.54
CA LEU A 108 1.65 -6.32 -9.71
C LEU A 108 2.98 -5.76 -10.23
N CYS A 109 3.18 -5.85 -11.55
CA CYS A 109 4.28 -5.17 -12.23
C CYS A 109 3.97 -3.69 -12.42
N ARG A 110 4.99 -2.91 -12.80
CA ARG A 110 4.90 -1.45 -12.99
C ARG A 110 3.73 -0.99 -13.87
N GLU A 111 3.44 -1.74 -14.94
CA GLU A 111 2.39 -1.41 -15.92
C GLU A 111 0.99 -1.58 -15.34
N HIS A 112 0.81 -2.51 -14.40
CA HIS A 112 -0.47 -2.79 -13.74
C HIS A 112 -0.56 -2.14 -12.34
N LEU A 113 0.25 -1.11 -12.07
CA LEU A 113 0.19 -0.33 -10.82
C LEU A 113 -0.90 0.74 -10.83
N THR A 114 -1.18 1.31 -12.02
CA THR A 114 -2.06 2.47 -12.21
C THR A 114 -3.54 2.11 -12.06
N ASP A 115 -3.87 0.86 -12.32
CA ASP A 115 -5.15 0.26 -12.01
C ASP A 115 -4.85 -0.86 -11.03
N SER A 116 -5.16 -0.70 -9.73
CA SER A 116 -5.38 -1.90 -8.91
C SER A 116 -6.46 -2.68 -9.68
N PRO A 117 -6.14 -3.81 -10.33
CA PRO A 117 -7.16 -4.54 -11.04
C PRO A 117 -8.20 -4.90 -9.98
N LYS A 118 -9.46 -4.54 -10.23
CA LYS A 118 -10.54 -5.28 -9.59
C LYS A 118 -10.38 -6.68 -10.14
N VAL A 119 -9.67 -7.53 -9.41
CA VAL A 119 -9.55 -8.93 -9.78
C VAL A 119 -10.97 -9.44 -9.64
N ASP A 120 -11.63 -9.66 -10.78
CA ASP A 120 -12.98 -10.20 -10.80
C ASP A 120 -12.95 -11.52 -10.03
N ALA A 121 -13.80 -11.60 -9.01
CA ALA A 121 -13.95 -12.75 -8.13
C ALA A 121 -14.47 -13.97 -8.88
#